data_AF-A0A1F5EN68-F1
#
_entry.id   AF-A0A1F5EN68-F1
#
_cell.length_a   1.000
_cell.length_b   1.000
_cell.length_c   1.000
_cell.angle_alpha   90.00
_cell.angle_beta   90.00
_cell.angle_gamma   90.00
#
_symmetry.space_group_name_H-M   'P 1'
#
loop_
_entity.id
_entity.type
_entity.pdbx_description
1 polymer ?
#
loop_
_entity_poly.entity_id
_entity_poly.type
_entity_poly.pdbx_seq_one_letter_code
_entity_poly.pdbx_strand_id
1 'polypeptide(L)'
;MAANESFYRVFQVETRDTEQKVVYELGNGQWNIPALRKLLEDILPKNTFFKGFEVSHDFPSIGHKSMILNARQIHVKEDPSFPPIILLAIEDVTEMMSVAEMLALHTKQFEDETEARIEKLEAYIENLKRKVDEPEISR
;
A
#
# COMPACT_ATOMS: atom_id res chain seq x y z
N MET A 1 -10.80 -18.30 -15.58
CA MET A 1 -9.55 -17.53 -15.43
C MET A 1 -8.37 -18.49 -15.33
N ALA A 2 -7.12 -18.03 -15.50
CA ALA A 2 -5.90 -18.76 -15.15
C ALA A 2 -4.99 -17.81 -14.34
N ALA A 3 -4.16 -18.37 -13.44
CA ALA A 3 -3.24 -17.60 -12.61
C ALA A 3 -1.86 -18.27 -12.56
N ASN A 4 -0.83 -17.50 -12.16
CA ASN A 4 0.53 -18.02 -12.02
C ASN A 4 0.73 -18.67 -10.63
N GLU A 5 1.83 -19.42 -10.49
CA GLU A 5 2.18 -20.10 -9.24
C GLU A 5 2.31 -19.17 -8.03
N SER A 6 2.78 -17.93 -8.25
CA SER A 6 2.89 -16.95 -7.17
C SER A 6 1.53 -16.54 -6.62
N PHE A 7 0.51 -16.41 -7.47
CA PHE A 7 -0.85 -16.11 -7.06
C PHE A 7 -1.40 -17.22 -6.13
N TYR A 8 -1.27 -18.49 -6.51
CA TYR A 8 -1.74 -19.61 -5.70
C TYR A 8 -1.09 -19.65 -4.32
N ARG A 9 0.22 -19.38 -4.24
CA ARG A 9 0.95 -19.34 -2.96
C ARG A 9 0.53 -18.16 -2.08
N VAL A 10 0.42 -16.96 -2.63
CA VAL A 10 0.10 -15.75 -1.87
C VAL A 10 -1.32 -15.81 -1.31
N PHE A 11 -2.28 -16.22 -2.13
CA PHE A 11 -3.69 -16.23 -1.74
C PHE A 11 -4.15 -17.55 -1.11
N GLN A 12 -3.26 -18.55 -1.04
CA GLN A 12 -3.54 -19.88 -0.50
C GLN A 12 -4.80 -20.51 -1.12
N VAL A 13 -4.93 -20.38 -2.44
CA VAL A 13 -6.05 -20.91 -3.22
C VAL A 13 -5.58 -22.02 -4.14
N GLU A 14 -6.39 -23.07 -4.29
CA GLU A 14 -6.12 -24.16 -5.22
C GLU A 14 -6.52 -23.80 -6.66
N THR A 15 -5.85 -24.41 -7.64
CA THR A 15 -6.16 -24.22 -9.08
C THR A 15 -7.63 -24.48 -9.40
N ARG A 16 -8.22 -25.53 -8.84
CA ARG A 16 -9.65 -25.88 -9.00
C ARG A 16 -10.60 -24.77 -8.52
N ASP A 17 -10.14 -23.96 -7.58
CA ASP A 17 -10.94 -22.91 -6.94
C ASP A 17 -10.81 -21.55 -7.63
N THR A 18 -9.96 -21.46 -8.64
CA THR A 18 -9.63 -20.26 -9.41
C THR A 18 -9.87 -20.42 -10.91
N GLU A 19 -9.65 -21.62 -11.44
CA GLU A 19 -9.86 -21.88 -12.86
C GLU A 19 -11.35 -21.86 -13.19
N GLN A 20 -11.67 -21.37 -14.38
CA GLN A 20 -13.04 -21.19 -14.88
C GLN A 20 -13.97 -20.26 -14.05
N LYS A 21 -13.51 -19.74 -12.91
CA LYS A 21 -14.23 -18.71 -12.15
C LYS A 21 -13.95 -17.30 -12.67
N VAL A 22 -14.85 -16.38 -12.34
CA VAL A 22 -14.65 -14.94 -12.54
C VAL A 22 -13.83 -14.37 -11.39
N VAL A 23 -13.13 -13.26 -11.63
CA VAL A 23 -12.25 -12.63 -10.63
C VAL A 23 -12.99 -12.31 -9.32
N TYR A 24 -14.28 -11.96 -9.39
CA TYR A 24 -15.08 -11.58 -8.23
C TYR A 24 -15.42 -12.74 -7.30
N GLU A 25 -15.29 -13.98 -7.76
CA GLU A 25 -15.56 -15.18 -6.96
C GLU A 25 -14.30 -15.71 -6.28
N LEU A 26 -13.13 -15.15 -6.61
CA LEU A 26 -11.85 -15.61 -6.08
C LEU A 26 -11.77 -15.39 -4.58
N GLY A 27 -11.17 -16.36 -3.89
CA GLY A 27 -11.04 -16.36 -2.44
C GLY A 27 -12.40 -16.19 -1.77
N ASN A 28 -13.43 -16.94 -2.14
CA ASN A 28 -14.76 -16.84 -1.54
C ASN A 28 -15.36 -15.41 -1.62
N GLY A 29 -15.17 -14.72 -2.76
CA GLY A 29 -15.75 -13.40 -2.99
C GLY A 29 -14.93 -12.21 -2.46
N GLN A 30 -13.75 -12.44 -1.89
CA GLN A 30 -12.87 -11.39 -1.36
C GLN A 30 -12.49 -10.33 -2.41
N TRP A 31 -12.48 -10.73 -3.68
CA TRP A 31 -12.18 -9.86 -4.82
C TRP A 31 -13.40 -9.16 -5.41
N ASN A 32 -14.60 -9.33 -4.85
CA ASN A 32 -15.81 -8.60 -5.24
C ASN A 32 -15.82 -7.17 -4.68
N ILE A 33 -14.76 -6.42 -4.99
CA ILE A 33 -14.57 -5.05 -4.55
C ILE A 33 -15.25 -4.13 -5.58
N PRO A 34 -16.23 -3.29 -5.18
CA PRO A 34 -16.99 -2.48 -6.14
C PRO A 34 -16.12 -1.61 -7.05
N ALA A 35 -15.02 -1.06 -6.52
CA ALA A 35 -14.08 -0.25 -7.29
C ALA A 35 -13.31 -1.08 -8.33
N LEU A 36 -12.90 -2.31 -8.00
CA LEU A 36 -12.26 -3.23 -8.94
C LEU A 36 -13.23 -3.65 -10.05
N ARG A 37 -14.49 -3.93 -9.70
CA ARG A 37 -15.54 -4.24 -10.67
C ARG A 37 -15.71 -3.13 -11.69
N LYS A 38 -15.82 -1.88 -11.21
CA LYS A 38 -15.92 -0.69 -12.06
C LYS A 38 -14.72 -0.56 -13.01
N LEU A 39 -13.51 -0.85 -12.53
CA LEU A 39 -12.31 -0.78 -13.36
C LEU A 39 -12.31 -1.81 -14.48
N LEU A 40 -12.69 -3.05 -14.17
CA LEU A 40 -12.70 -4.15 -15.13
C LEU A 40 -13.86 -4.08 -16.13
N GLU A 41 -15.03 -3.61 -15.70
CA GLU A 41 -16.25 -3.56 -16.53
C GLU A 41 -16.40 -2.24 -17.31
N ASP A 42 -16.04 -1.09 -16.72
CA ASP A 42 -16.30 0.21 -17.35
C ASP A 42 -15.07 0.84 -17.99
N ILE A 43 -13.92 0.72 -17.32
CA ILE A 43 -12.71 1.50 -17.67
C ILE A 43 -11.82 0.70 -18.61
N LEU A 44 -11.54 -0.56 -18.28
CA LEU A 44 -10.64 -1.39 -19.06
C LEU A 44 -11.11 -1.61 -20.51
N PRO A 45 -12.40 -1.85 -20.80
CA PRO A 45 -12.87 -1.99 -22.18
C PRO A 45 -12.74 -0.71 -23.02
N LYS A 46 -12.66 0.47 -22.38
CA LYS A 46 -12.54 1.77 -23.06
C LYS A 46 -11.08 2.19 -23.25
N ASN A 47 -10.24 1.96 -22.24
CA ASN A 47 -8.87 2.47 -22.20
C ASN A 47 -7.80 1.39 -22.47
N THR A 48 -8.19 0.13 -22.67
CA THR A 48 -7.35 -1.05 -22.94
C THR A 48 -6.33 -1.40 -21.85
N PHE A 49 -6.05 -0.53 -20.89
CA PHE A 49 -5.24 -0.79 -19.70
C PHE A 49 -5.55 0.18 -18.55
N PHE A 50 -5.20 -0.19 -17.32
CA PHE A 50 -5.03 0.71 -16.18
C PHE A 50 -3.82 0.28 -15.35
N LYS A 51 -3.26 1.21 -14.59
CA LYS A 51 -2.09 0.98 -13.74
C LYS A 51 -2.24 1.66 -12.38
N GLY A 52 -1.57 1.11 -11.38
CA GLY A 52 -1.43 1.75 -10.08
C GLY A 52 -2.73 1.85 -9.29
N PHE A 53 -3.69 0.95 -9.49
CA PHE A 53 -4.91 0.98 -8.71
C PHE A 53 -4.68 0.33 -7.35
N GLU A 54 -4.80 1.12 -6.30
CA GLU A 54 -4.55 0.67 -4.93
C GLU A 54 -5.79 -0.01 -4.34
N VAL A 55 -5.57 -1.17 -3.72
CA VAL A 55 -6.58 -1.91 -2.97
C VAL A 55 -6.02 -2.18 -1.58
N SER A 56 -6.71 -1.66 -0.57
CA SER A 56 -6.48 -2.02 0.83
C SER A 56 -7.69 -2.81 1.32
N HIS A 57 -7.47 -4.03 1.79
CA HIS A 57 -8.56 -4.93 2.20
C HIS A 57 -8.11 -5.94 3.25
N ASP A 58 -9.04 -6.31 4.13
CA ASP A 58 -8.84 -7.36 5.13
C ASP A 58 -9.31 -8.70 4.57
N PHE A 59 -8.36 -9.58 4.29
CA PHE A 59 -8.63 -10.92 3.79
C PHE A 59 -8.70 -11.91 4.97
N PRO A 60 -9.79 -12.69 5.15
CA PRO A 60 -9.92 -13.60 6.29
C PRO A 60 -8.76 -14.58 6.50
N SER A 61 -8.11 -15.04 5.43
CA SER A 61 -7.04 -16.04 5.51
C SER A 61 -5.63 -15.45 5.59
N ILE A 62 -5.40 -14.27 4.99
CA ILE A 62 -4.05 -13.69 4.84
C ILE A 62 -3.89 -12.33 5.55
N GLY A 63 -4.94 -11.88 6.25
CA GLY A 63 -4.97 -10.64 7.02
C GLY A 63 -5.11 -9.38 6.16
N HIS A 64 -4.75 -8.25 6.76
CA HIS A 64 -4.74 -6.96 6.08
C HIS A 64 -3.72 -6.95 4.95
N LYS A 65 -4.12 -6.51 3.77
CA LYS A 65 -3.24 -6.37 2.62
C LYS A 65 -3.46 -5.06 1.89
N SER A 66 -2.36 -4.41 1.55
CA SER A 66 -2.29 -3.28 0.62
C SER A 66 -1.66 -3.77 -0.68
N MET A 67 -2.40 -3.67 -1.78
CA MET A 67 -2.02 -4.21 -3.06
C MET A 67 -2.15 -3.17 -4.17
N ILE A 68 -1.25 -3.26 -5.16
CA ILE A 68 -1.31 -2.48 -6.39
C ILE A 68 -1.77 -3.37 -7.54
N LEU A 69 -2.83 -2.93 -8.23
CA LEU A 69 -3.42 -3.62 -9.36
C LEU A 69 -3.09 -2.90 -10.66
N ASN A 70 -2.65 -3.69 -11.65
CA ASN A 70 -2.44 -3.25 -13.01
C ASN A 70 -3.17 -4.21 -13.94
N ALA A 71 -3.91 -3.70 -14.93
CA ALA A 71 -4.56 -4.58 -15.91
C ALA A 71 -4.36 -4.10 -17.34
N ARG A 72 -4.37 -5.05 -18.27
CA ARG A 72 -4.33 -4.79 -19.71
C ARG A 72 -5.21 -5.78 -20.46
N GLN A 73 -5.98 -5.28 -21.41
CA GLN A 73 -6.73 -6.09 -22.36
C GLN A 73 -5.84 -6.43 -23.56
N ILE A 74 -5.73 -7.71 -23.86
CA ILE A 74 -4.94 -8.27 -24.94
C ILE A 74 -5.91 -8.75 -26.02
N HIS A 75 -5.76 -8.21 -27.22
CA HIS A 75 -6.52 -8.60 -28.40
C HIS A 75 -5.66 -9.51 -29.26
N VAL A 76 -6.15 -10.73 -29.53
CA VAL A 76 -5.49 -11.66 -30.46
C VAL A 76 -5.89 -11.23 -31.88
N LYS A 77 -4.97 -10.56 -32.58
CA LYS A 77 -5.25 -9.96 -33.91
C LYS A 77 -5.42 -10.99 -35.04
N GLU A 78 -4.97 -12.22 -34.84
CA GLU A 78 -4.85 -13.22 -35.90
C GLU A 78 -6.07 -14.15 -36.01
N ASP A 79 -6.96 -14.16 -35.02
CA ASP A 79 -8.19 -14.96 -35.05
C ASP A 79 -9.34 -14.23 -34.33
N PRO A 80 -10.36 -13.74 -35.07
CA PRO A 80 -11.55 -13.09 -34.50
C PRO A 80 -12.36 -13.98 -33.56
N SER A 81 -12.12 -15.29 -33.56
CA SER A 81 -12.80 -16.27 -32.71
C SER A 81 -12.29 -16.25 -31.27
N PHE A 82 -11.13 -15.63 -31.01
CA PHE A 82 -10.59 -15.50 -29.66
C PHE A 82 -11.08 -14.21 -29.01
N PRO A 83 -11.89 -14.30 -27.94
CA PRO A 83 -12.31 -13.12 -27.21
C PRO A 83 -11.10 -12.41 -26.57
N PRO A 84 -11.17 -11.09 -26.36
CA PRO A 84 -10.12 -10.36 -25.68
C PRO A 84 -9.84 -10.94 -24.28
N ILE A 85 -8.57 -11.05 -23.91
CA ILE A 85 -8.15 -11.57 -22.61
C ILE A 85 -7.72 -10.38 -21.74
N ILE A 86 -8.06 -10.42 -20.45
CA ILE A 86 -7.56 -9.44 -19.48
C ILE A 86 -6.39 -10.07 -18.73
N LEU A 87 -5.22 -9.45 -18.82
CA LEU A 87 -4.11 -9.71 -17.94
C LEU A 87 -4.21 -8.78 -16.74
N LEU A 88 -4.38 -9.33 -15.54
CA LEU A 88 -4.37 -8.62 -14.28
C LEU A 88 -3.10 -9.00 -13.51
N ALA A 89 -2.31 -7.99 -13.14
CA ALA A 89 -1.15 -8.11 -12.27
C ALA A 89 -1.47 -7.51 -10.91
N ILE A 90 -1.08 -8.23 -9.87
CA ILE A 90 -1.33 -7.92 -8.46
C ILE A 90 0.02 -7.89 -7.77
N GLU A 91 0.33 -6.82 -7.07
CA GLU A 91 1.54 -6.66 -6.29
C GLU A 91 1.17 -6.38 -4.83
N ASP A 92 1.67 -7.19 -3.90
CA ASP A 92 1.50 -6.96 -2.46
C ASP A 92 2.55 -5.95 -2.00
N VAL A 93 2.11 -4.77 -1.57
CA VAL A 93 2.95 -3.67 -1.07
C VAL A 93 2.81 -3.48 0.44
N THR A 94 2.16 -4.41 1.14
CA THR A 94 1.85 -4.31 2.58
C THR A 94 3.10 -4.09 3.42
N GLU A 95 4.16 -4.89 3.19
CA GLU A 95 5.41 -4.76 3.94
C GLU A 95 6.11 -3.44 3.65
N MET A 96 6.12 -3.01 2.38
CA MET A 96 6.73 -1.74 1.98
C MET A 96 6.03 -0.55 2.64
N MET A 97 4.69 -0.55 2.65
CA MET A 97 3.89 0.48 3.31
C MET A 97 4.13 0.50 4.82
N SER A 98 4.16 -0.67 5.47
CA SER A 98 4.45 -0.79 6.91
C SER A 98 5.82 -0.21 7.29
N VAL A 99 6.85 -0.52 6.50
CA VAL A 99 8.20 0.03 6.71
C VAL A 99 8.22 1.54 6.50
N ALA A 100 7.56 2.03 5.45
CA ALA A 100 7.48 3.47 5.17
C ALA A 100 6.76 4.24 6.30
N GLU A 101 5.66 3.70 6.82
CA GLU A 101 4.94 4.27 7.95
C GLU A 101 5.77 4.28 9.23
N MET A 102 6.46 3.18 9.54
CA MET A 102 7.35 3.10 10.70
C MET A 102 8.48 4.13 10.61
N LEU A 103 9.10 4.27 9.44
CA LEU A 103 10.14 5.27 9.21
C LEU A 103 9.60 6.69 9.39
N ALA A 104 8.44 7.00 8.79
CA ALA A 104 7.81 8.31 8.92
C ALA A 104 7.50 8.66 10.40
N LEU A 105 7.03 7.67 11.17
CA LEU A 105 6.75 7.84 12.59
C LEU A 105 8.04 8.11 13.38
N HIS A 106 9.09 7.32 13.15
CA HIS A 106 10.38 7.51 13.83
C HIS A 106 11.04 8.84 13.48
N THR A 107 11.00 9.26 12.21
CA THR A 107 11.53 10.57 11.79
C THR A 107 10.83 11.69 12.54
N LYS A 108 9.50 11.66 12.60
CA LYS A 108 8.71 12.65 13.33
C LYS A 108 9.05 12.67 14.83
N GLN A 109 9.16 11.50 15.47
CA GLN A 109 9.53 11.41 16.88
C GLN A 109 10.92 12.00 17.15
N PHE A 110 11.87 11.74 16.26
CA PHE A 110 13.21 12.32 16.37
C PHE A 110 13.17 13.84 16.24
N GLU A 111 12.42 14.37 15.27
CA GLU A 111 12.24 15.80 15.07
C GLU A 111 11.65 16.46 16.34
N ASP A 112 10.54 15.93 16.85
CA ASP A 112 9.88 16.41 18.08
C ASP A 112 10.84 16.36 19.29
N GLU A 113 11.64 15.29 19.44
CA GLU A 113 12.64 15.19 20.50
C GLU A 113 13.78 16.20 20.34
N THR A 114 14.24 16.44 19.11
CA THR A 114 15.30 17.42 18.86
C THR A 114 14.84 18.83 19.17
N GLU A 115 13.61 19.17 18.81
CA GLU A 115 13.01 20.47 19.12
C GLU A 115 12.90 20.68 20.63
N ALA A 116 12.34 19.70 21.35
CA ALA A 116 12.22 19.76 22.81
C ALA A 116 13.59 19.87 23.52
N ARG A 117 14.63 19.22 22.99
CA ARG A 117 16.01 19.35 23.52
C ARG A 117 16.60 20.73 23.25
N ILE A 118 16.34 21.32 22.09
CA ILE A 118 16.78 22.67 21.74
C ILE A 118 16.13 23.69 22.68
N GLU A 119 14.81 23.65 22.85
CA GLU A 119 14.10 24.56 23.77
C GLU A 119 14.65 24.48 25.20
N LYS A 120 14.93 23.26 25.68
CA LYS A 120 15.50 23.05 27.01
C LYS A 120 16.91 23.62 27.13
N LEU A 121 17.73 23.49 26.08
CA LEU A 121 19.07 24.06 26.04
C LEU A 121 19.03 25.59 26.01
N GLU A 122 18.12 26.18 25.24
CA GLU A 122 17.93 27.63 25.18
C GLU A 122 17.52 28.20 26.54
N ALA A 123 16.53 27.58 27.20
CA ALA A 123 16.11 27.94 28.54
C ALA A 123 17.23 27.77 29.58
N TYR A 124 18.06 26.74 29.44
CA TYR A 124 19.22 26.54 30.32
C TYR A 124 20.29 27.61 30.12
N ILE A 125 20.61 27.95 28.87
CA ILE A 125 21.57 29.01 28.53
C ILE A 125 21.08 30.37 29.03
N GLU A 126 19.79 30.69 28.87
CA GLU A 126 19.20 31.93 29.37
C GLU A 126 19.30 32.04 30.89
N ASN A 127 19.03 30.94 31.61
CA ASN A 127 19.20 30.89 33.05
C ASN A 127 20.66 31.04 33.49
N LEU A 128 21.61 30.45 32.76
CA LEU A 128 23.04 30.62 33.05
C LEU A 128 23.49 32.06 32.85
N LYS A 129 23.08 32.71 31.75
CA LYS A 129 23.39 34.13 31.49
C LYS A 129 22.91 35.02 32.64
N ARG A 130 21.66 34.84 33.07
CA ARG A 130 21.09 35.58 34.20
C ARG A 130 21.87 35.43 35.51
N LYS A 131 22.41 34.23 35.79
CA LYS A 131 23.25 34.00 36.98
C LYS A 131 24.64 34.62 36.89
N VAL A 132 25.19 34.74 35.67
CA VAL A 132 26.49 35.40 35.45
C VAL A 132 26.35 36.92 35.54
N ASP A 133 25.20 37.47 35.16
CA ASP A 133 24.89 38.89 35.25
C ASP A 133 24.42 39.34 36.65
N GLU A 134 24.18 38.41 37.59
CA GLU A 134 23.96 38.74 39.00
C GLU A 134 25.30 39.11 39.65
N PRO A 135 25.49 40.37 40.11
CA PRO A 135 26.73 40.75 40.78
C PRO A 135 26.89 39.93 42.06
N GLU A 136 28.08 39.38 42.30
CA GLU A 136 28.45 38.80 43.59
C GLU A 136 28.32 39.89 44.67
N ILE A 137 27.15 39.99 45.30
CA ILE A 137 26.97 40.81 46.49
C ILE A 137 27.61 40.05 47.65
N SER A 138 28.89 40.38 47.86
CA SER A 138 29.65 40.45 49.10
C SER A 138 29.80 39.18 49.95
N ARG A 139 31.07 38.82 50.20
CA ARG A 139 31.64 38.93 51.55
C ARG A 139 33.12 39.26 51.51
#